data_AF-K9SKT8-F1
#
_entry.id   AF-K9SKT8-F1
#
_cell.length_a   1.000
_cell.length_b   1.000
_cell.length_c   1.000
_cell.angle_alpha   90.00
_cell.angle_beta   90.00
_cell.angle_gamma   90.00
#
_symmetry.space_group_name_H-M   'P 1'
#
loop_
_entity.id
_entity.type
_entity.pdbx_description
1 polymer ?
#
loop_
_entity_poly.entity_id
_entity_poly.type
_entity_poly.pdbx_seq_one_letter_code
_entity_poly.pdbx_strand_id
1 'polypeptide(L)'
;MGRFDVFLCHNSADKPEVIEIAELLKAQGLKPWLDEWELRPGFSWQDILEEQINEIDAAAVFIGENGLGPWQEMELRAYLRKFVENRCPVIPVIMETATTKPELPTFLEGNTWVDFRREDPHPIGQLYWGITGKKLEIIKPPAPPATNPTQSSNPNQPQSAQTPPSVYYDMRGSTIGNVAHNNYGTQQTNKISEEQVKEFASPKTPQPDGSTFFDRVYDSLGIEVDTDKMLEQLNKPATKPHQNYTEDLGNGVKLEMIAIPGGSFMMGSPENESSYFGYHSSQLPQHRVTIQSFYIGRYLITQSQWQEIMGNNPSHFKGDDLPVEQVSWYHAQKFCKALSKKTGKDYRLPSEAEWEYACRAETTTPYYFGKNYSVEYANFGGNVGKTTKVGKYPANGFELYDMYGNVWEWCEDTCHENYKGAPNDSNAWVVDGRIRVIRGGSWKDTPIKCRSALRGRDVPDDGQNDIGFRVVCS
;
A
#
# COMPACT_ATOMS: atom_id res chain seq x y z
N MET A 1 26.96 3.75 6.18
CA MET A 1 26.38 5.11 6.04
C MET A 1 26.94 6.01 7.13
N GLY A 2 26.58 7.30 7.15
CA GLY A 2 26.82 8.18 8.30
C GLY A 2 25.64 8.13 9.28
N ARG A 3 25.92 8.29 10.57
CA ARG A 3 24.89 8.45 11.62
C ARG A 3 24.11 9.76 11.42
N PHE A 4 22.80 9.70 11.67
CA PHE A 4 21.87 10.85 11.66
C PHE A 4 21.49 11.26 13.09
N ASP A 5 21.24 12.54 13.31
CA ASP A 5 20.92 13.08 14.63
C ASP A 5 19.41 13.07 14.92
N VAL A 6 18.57 13.18 13.89
CA VAL A 6 17.11 13.24 14.04
C VAL A 6 16.35 12.62 12.86
N PHE A 7 15.31 11.86 13.16
CA PHE A 7 14.31 11.41 12.18
C PHE A 7 13.17 12.42 12.04
N LEU A 8 12.90 12.89 10.82
CA LEU A 8 11.83 13.86 10.55
C LEU A 8 10.55 13.13 10.10
N CYS A 9 9.60 12.98 11.01
CA CYS A 9 8.30 12.36 10.78
C CYS A 9 7.26 13.44 10.43
N HIS A 10 6.62 13.35 9.27
CA HIS A 10 5.65 14.36 8.82
C HIS A 10 4.56 13.79 7.90
N ASN A 11 3.49 14.56 7.67
CA ASN A 11 2.50 14.26 6.65
C ASN A 11 3.04 14.62 5.25
N SER A 12 2.77 13.84 4.20
CA SER A 12 3.23 14.13 2.84
C SER A 12 2.77 15.50 2.32
N ALA A 13 1.60 15.99 2.75
CA ALA A 13 1.11 17.33 2.39
C ALA A 13 1.93 18.47 3.04
N ASP A 14 2.56 18.18 4.17
CA ASP A 14 3.32 19.11 5.00
C ASP A 14 4.82 19.16 4.59
N LYS A 15 5.23 18.30 3.66
CA LYS A 15 6.64 18.10 3.26
C LYS A 15 7.42 19.38 2.88
N PRO A 16 6.86 20.37 2.15
CA PRO A 16 7.61 21.58 1.78
C PRO A 16 8.13 22.37 2.98
N GLU A 17 7.31 22.57 4.01
CA GLU A 17 7.68 23.29 5.24
C GLU A 17 8.73 22.49 6.06
N VAL A 18 8.61 21.16 6.05
CA VAL A 18 9.56 20.26 6.72
C VAL A 18 10.94 20.29 6.07
N ILE A 19 11.02 20.41 4.73
CA ILE A 19 12.30 20.57 4.00
C ILE A 19 13.01 21.86 4.43
N GLU A 20 12.29 22.97 4.56
CA GLU A 20 12.87 24.25 5.01
C GLU A 20 13.43 24.13 6.44
N ILE A 21 12.68 23.53 7.37
CA ILE A 21 13.14 23.30 8.74
C ILE A 21 14.32 22.33 8.77
N ALA A 22 14.34 21.31 7.91
CA ALA A 22 15.43 20.35 7.80
C ALA A 22 16.74 20.99 7.31
N GLU A 23 16.68 21.91 6.33
CA GLU A 23 17.84 22.69 5.89
C GLU A 23 18.33 23.66 6.98
N LEU A 24 17.43 24.25 7.77
CA LEU A 24 17.83 25.03 8.96
C LEU A 24 18.56 24.18 10.00
N LEU A 25 18.14 22.92 10.23
CA LEU A 25 18.84 21.99 11.13
C LEU A 25 20.23 21.60 10.59
N LYS A 26 20.37 21.38 9.27
CA LYS A 26 21.67 21.19 8.60
C LYS A 26 22.59 22.40 8.77
N ALA A 27 22.06 23.62 8.66
CA ALA A 27 22.83 24.85 8.89
C ALA A 27 23.33 24.98 10.34
N GLN A 28 22.69 24.32 11.32
CA GLN A 28 23.18 24.19 12.70
C GLN A 28 24.14 23.00 12.91
N GLY A 29 24.54 22.31 11.84
CA GLY A 29 25.48 21.18 11.88
C GLY A 29 24.89 19.82 12.24
N LEU A 30 23.55 19.69 12.27
CA LEU A 30 22.86 18.42 12.45
C LEU A 30 22.64 17.69 11.12
N LYS A 31 22.37 16.39 11.21
CA LYS A 31 22.03 15.52 10.09
C LYS A 31 20.59 15.01 10.25
N PRO A 32 19.61 15.69 9.67
CA PRO A 32 18.24 15.19 9.62
C PRO A 32 18.15 14.04 8.62
N TRP A 33 17.50 12.96 9.03
CA TRP A 33 17.02 11.93 8.12
C TRP A 33 15.67 12.37 7.57
N LEU A 34 15.59 12.54 6.25
CA LEU A 34 14.37 12.88 5.51
C LEU A 34 14.23 11.93 4.31
N ASP A 35 13.00 11.51 4.05
CA ASP A 35 12.68 10.53 3.02
C ASP A 35 13.16 10.97 1.62
N GLU A 36 12.95 12.22 1.22
CA GLU A 36 13.33 12.70 -0.11
C GLU A 36 14.86 12.77 -0.34
N TRP A 37 15.67 12.74 0.73
CA TRP A 37 17.12 12.88 0.65
C TRP A 37 17.86 11.55 0.76
N GLU A 38 17.42 10.69 1.68
CA GLU A 38 18.13 9.45 2.01
C GLU A 38 17.59 8.23 1.23
N LEU A 39 16.45 8.38 0.56
CA LEU A 39 15.87 7.32 -0.24
C LEU A 39 16.40 7.32 -1.67
N ARG A 40 17.20 6.31 -1.95
CA ARG A 40 17.50 5.92 -3.31
C ARG A 40 16.21 5.37 -3.98
N PRO A 41 15.82 5.88 -5.17
CA PRO A 41 14.70 5.30 -5.93
C PRO A 41 14.88 3.80 -6.13
N GLY A 42 13.83 3.03 -5.84
CA GLY A 42 13.86 1.55 -5.87
C GLY A 42 14.24 0.88 -4.54
N PHE A 43 14.33 1.62 -3.42
CA PHE A 43 14.48 1.07 -2.08
C PHE A 43 13.31 1.51 -1.19
N SER A 44 12.85 0.63 -0.29
CA SER A 44 11.83 1.02 0.69
C SER A 44 12.42 1.97 1.72
N TRP A 45 11.63 2.96 2.11
CA TRP A 45 12.00 3.89 3.17
C TRP A 45 12.05 3.25 4.54
N GLN A 46 11.30 2.16 4.71
CA GLN A 46 11.20 1.41 5.94
C GLN A 46 12.44 0.53 6.14
N ASP A 47 13.03 -0.01 5.06
CA ASP A 47 14.26 -0.80 5.14
C ASP A 47 15.46 0.09 5.50
N ILE A 48 15.63 1.22 4.79
CA ILE A 48 16.70 2.20 5.05
C ILE A 48 16.54 2.79 6.45
N LEU A 49 15.30 3.07 6.88
CA LEU A 49 15.04 3.54 8.23
C LEU A 49 15.29 2.45 9.27
N GLU A 50 14.93 1.17 9.06
CA GLU A 50 15.15 0.10 10.04
C GLU A 50 16.63 -0.22 10.28
N GLU A 51 17.46 -0.16 9.24
CA GLU A 51 18.92 -0.24 9.40
C GLU A 51 19.47 0.86 10.30
N GLN A 52 18.86 2.05 10.26
CA GLN A 52 19.40 3.27 10.88
C GLN A 52 18.68 3.68 12.18
N ILE A 53 17.45 3.22 12.44
CA ILE A 53 16.55 3.71 13.51
C ILE A 53 17.16 3.56 14.91
N ASN A 54 18.04 2.56 15.09
CA ASN A 54 18.73 2.30 16.36
C ASN A 54 19.97 3.19 16.55
N GLU A 55 20.41 3.89 15.49
CA GLU A 55 21.54 4.83 15.50
C GLU A 55 21.09 6.30 15.50
N ILE A 56 19.80 6.59 15.25
CA ILE A 56 19.24 7.95 15.28
C ILE A 56 18.96 8.37 16.72
N ASP A 57 19.47 9.55 17.10
CA ASP A 57 19.41 10.03 18.49
C ASP A 57 18.05 10.64 18.90
N ALA A 58 17.26 11.16 17.96
CA ALA A 58 15.96 11.81 18.23
C ALA A 58 14.91 11.58 17.13
N ALA A 59 13.64 11.80 17.44
CA ALA A 59 12.56 11.89 16.46
C ALA A 59 11.81 13.22 16.59
N ALA A 60 11.56 13.91 15.48
CA ALA A 60 10.73 15.11 15.40
C ALA A 60 9.45 14.80 14.63
N VAL A 61 8.29 15.04 15.24
CA VAL A 61 6.96 14.72 14.70
C VAL A 61 6.26 16.02 14.32
N PHE A 62 6.27 16.35 13.03
CA PHE A 62 5.72 17.58 12.47
C PHE A 62 4.21 17.50 12.28
N ILE A 63 3.52 18.61 12.56
CA ILE A 63 2.06 18.71 12.54
C ILE A 63 1.64 20.05 11.92
N GLY A 64 1.18 20.03 10.67
CA GLY A 64 0.63 21.17 9.95
C GLY A 64 -0.89 21.27 9.97
N GLU A 65 -1.45 22.02 9.02
CA GLU A 65 -2.90 22.20 8.85
C GLU A 65 -3.65 20.87 8.65
N ASN A 66 -3.02 19.95 7.92
CA ASN A 66 -3.54 18.61 7.63
C ASN A 66 -3.49 17.67 8.86
N GLY A 67 -3.07 18.20 10.00
CA GLY A 67 -2.77 17.44 11.20
C GLY A 67 -1.70 16.39 10.95
N LEU A 68 -1.72 15.36 11.78
CA LEU A 68 -0.75 14.27 11.75
C LEU A 68 -0.85 13.36 10.50
N GLY A 69 -1.82 13.55 9.61
CA GLY A 69 -2.12 12.64 8.51
C GLY A 69 -2.73 11.31 8.98
N PRO A 70 -2.80 10.27 8.13
CA PRO A 70 -3.39 8.98 8.48
C PRO A 70 -2.52 8.17 9.44
N TRP A 71 -2.57 8.52 10.73
CA TRP A 71 -1.87 7.84 11.85
C TRP A 71 -2.32 6.41 12.16
N GLN A 72 -2.98 5.77 11.21
CA GLN A 72 -3.35 4.35 11.25
C GLN A 72 -2.18 3.45 10.81
N GLU A 73 -1.10 4.00 10.27
CA GLU A 73 0.15 3.27 10.03
C GLU A 73 0.82 2.90 11.36
N MET A 74 0.46 1.71 11.85
CA MET A 74 1.02 1.07 13.05
C MET A 74 2.56 0.92 12.99
N GLU A 75 3.19 1.05 11.81
CA GLU A 75 4.64 0.98 11.54
C GLU A 75 5.34 2.24 12.05
N LEU A 76 4.86 3.43 11.64
CA LEU A 76 5.33 4.71 12.18
C LEU A 76 5.15 4.75 13.71
N ARG A 77 4.02 4.25 14.22
CA ARG A 77 3.79 4.11 15.66
C ARG A 77 4.72 3.07 16.32
N ALA A 78 5.24 2.09 15.59
CA ALA A 78 6.25 1.15 16.09
C ALA A 78 7.64 1.81 16.13
N TYR A 79 8.06 2.54 15.09
CA TYR A 79 9.32 3.29 15.10
C TYR A 79 9.35 4.38 16.19
N LEU A 80 8.27 5.16 16.34
CA LEU A 80 8.15 6.13 17.43
C LEU A 80 8.15 5.47 18.82
N ARG A 81 7.67 4.24 18.95
CA ARG A 81 7.81 3.46 20.19
C ARG A 81 9.26 2.99 20.44
N LYS A 82 10.00 2.58 19.41
CA LYS A 82 11.44 2.26 19.55
C LYS A 82 12.23 3.45 20.12
N PHE A 83 11.98 4.68 19.68
CA PHE A 83 12.61 5.87 20.28
C PHE A 83 12.26 6.01 21.77
N VAL A 84 10.99 5.87 22.16
CA VAL A 84 10.56 5.93 23.58
C VAL A 84 11.18 4.82 24.42
N GLU A 85 11.23 3.59 23.89
CA GLU A 85 11.85 2.42 24.54
C GLU A 85 13.36 2.59 24.73
N ASN A 86 14.04 3.15 23.72
CA ASN A 86 15.47 3.51 23.75
C ASN A 86 15.77 4.77 24.58
N ARG A 87 14.74 5.45 25.11
CA ARG A 87 14.81 6.74 25.84
C ARG A 87 15.34 7.91 25.01
N CYS A 88 15.22 7.83 23.69
CA CYS A 88 15.46 8.92 22.78
C CYS A 88 14.27 9.92 22.81
N PRO A 89 14.52 11.24 22.71
CA PRO A 89 13.45 12.23 22.67
C PRO A 89 12.58 12.07 21.42
N VAL A 90 11.25 12.03 21.62
CA VAL A 90 10.24 12.19 20.58
C VAL A 90 9.56 13.55 20.76
N ILE A 91 9.81 14.45 19.82
CA ILE A 91 9.55 15.89 19.94
C ILE A 91 8.37 16.25 19.02
N PRO A 92 7.19 16.59 19.56
CA PRO A 92 6.12 17.16 18.73
C PRO A 92 6.53 18.54 18.24
N VAL A 93 6.38 18.80 16.94
CA VAL A 93 6.69 20.06 16.27
C VAL A 93 5.42 20.59 15.61
N ILE A 94 4.85 21.64 16.20
CA ILE A 94 3.68 22.33 15.65
C ILE A 94 4.20 23.32 14.62
N MET A 95 3.73 23.18 13.38
CA MET A 95 4.16 23.97 12.23
C MET A 95 3.42 25.31 12.13
N GLU A 96 3.91 26.25 11.32
CA GLU A 96 3.30 27.56 11.14
C GLU A 96 1.89 27.44 10.51
N THR A 97 1.74 26.49 9.60
CA THR A 97 0.46 26.12 8.95
C THR A 97 -0.60 25.53 9.90
N ALA A 98 -0.26 25.15 11.14
CA ALA A 98 -1.22 24.53 12.06
C ALA A 98 -2.28 25.54 12.60
N THR A 99 -3.43 25.61 11.93
CA THR A 99 -4.53 26.55 12.21
C THR A 99 -5.27 26.32 13.53
N THR A 100 -5.12 25.15 14.16
CA THR A 100 -5.78 24.79 15.44
C THR A 100 -4.79 24.15 16.43
N LYS A 101 -5.24 23.82 17.64
CA LYS A 101 -4.43 23.00 18.57
C LYS A 101 -4.45 21.55 18.07
N PRO A 102 -3.31 20.94 17.72
CA PRO A 102 -3.31 19.58 17.21
C PRO A 102 -3.73 18.56 18.28
N GLU A 103 -4.52 17.57 17.90
CA GLU A 103 -4.75 16.37 18.70
C GLU A 103 -3.48 15.52 18.71
N LEU A 104 -2.85 15.40 19.87
CA LEU A 104 -1.67 14.56 20.05
C LEU A 104 -2.11 13.15 20.49
N PRO A 105 -1.47 12.08 19.99
CA PRO A 105 -1.62 10.74 20.54
C PRO A 105 -1.27 10.69 22.03
N THR A 106 -1.91 9.81 22.80
CA THR A 106 -1.77 9.74 24.27
C THR A 106 -0.36 9.49 24.81
N PHE A 107 0.56 8.97 23.99
CA PHE A 107 1.98 8.85 24.36
C PHE A 107 2.82 10.10 24.07
N LEU A 108 2.27 11.09 23.38
CA LEU A 108 2.84 12.41 23.10
C LEU A 108 2.12 13.53 23.87
N GLU A 109 0.91 13.31 24.38
CA GLU A 109 0.16 14.26 25.25
C GLU A 109 0.97 14.75 26.46
N GLY A 110 1.91 13.94 26.97
CA GLY A 110 2.81 14.29 28.07
C GLY A 110 4.13 14.96 27.67
N ASN A 111 4.42 15.12 26.38
CA ASN A 111 5.70 15.63 25.89
C ASN A 111 5.65 17.15 25.70
N THR A 112 6.78 17.83 25.97
CA THR A 112 6.97 19.23 25.59
C THR A 112 7.11 19.35 24.08
N TRP A 113 6.41 20.30 23.46
CA TRP A 113 6.44 20.54 22.02
C TRP A 113 7.27 21.78 21.63
N VAL A 114 7.70 21.83 20.38
CA VAL A 114 8.19 23.04 19.71
C VAL A 114 7.03 23.63 18.92
N ASP A 115 6.86 24.95 18.93
CA ASP A 115 5.77 25.65 18.22
C ASP A 115 6.36 26.72 17.31
N PHE A 116 6.33 26.49 15.99
CA PHE A 116 6.90 27.39 14.98
C PHE A 116 6.04 28.64 14.76
N ARG A 117 4.80 28.69 15.27
CA ARG A 117 3.94 29.89 15.25
C ARG A 117 4.35 30.95 16.29
N ARG A 118 5.51 30.80 16.93
CA ARG A 118 6.01 31.66 18.01
C ARG A 118 7.47 32.03 17.80
N GLU A 119 7.78 33.32 17.95
CA GLU A 119 9.16 33.82 17.83
C GLU A 119 10.01 33.60 19.10
N ASP A 120 9.40 33.57 20.29
CA ASP A 120 10.09 33.39 21.58
C ASP A 120 9.42 32.30 22.46
N PRO A 121 10.17 31.25 22.88
CA PRO A 121 11.56 30.96 22.55
C PRO A 121 11.74 30.51 21.09
N HIS A 122 12.81 30.97 20.42
CA HIS A 122 13.03 30.73 19.00
C HIS A 122 12.93 29.23 18.62
N PRO A 123 12.03 28.83 17.69
CA PRO A 123 11.59 27.45 17.54
C PRO A 123 12.71 26.52 17.06
N ILE A 124 13.53 26.92 16.08
CA ILE A 124 14.68 26.11 15.64
C ILE A 124 15.70 25.86 16.78
N GLY A 125 15.88 26.83 17.69
CA GLY A 125 16.75 26.68 18.86
C GLY A 125 16.18 25.73 19.91
N GLN A 126 14.85 25.68 20.05
CA GLN A 126 14.16 24.68 20.87
C GLN A 126 14.25 23.29 20.26
N LEU A 127 14.06 23.15 18.94
CA LEU A 127 14.16 21.87 18.24
C LEU A 127 15.58 21.30 18.30
N TYR A 128 16.60 22.12 18.02
CA TYR A 128 18.00 21.75 18.22
C TYR A 128 18.28 21.31 19.66
N TRP A 129 17.75 22.03 20.65
CA TRP A 129 17.92 21.68 22.06
C TRP A 129 17.25 20.34 22.41
N GLY A 130 16.05 20.09 21.89
CA GLY A 130 15.35 18.81 22.04
C GLY A 130 16.11 17.64 21.42
N ILE A 131 16.72 17.85 20.24
CA ILE A 131 17.51 16.82 19.54
C ILE A 131 18.82 16.51 20.26
N THR A 132 19.56 17.55 20.68
CA THR A 132 20.96 17.40 21.13
C THR A 132 21.14 17.38 22.66
N GLY A 133 20.11 17.74 23.42
CA GLY A 133 20.21 18.06 24.85
C GLY A 133 21.00 19.34 25.16
N LYS A 134 21.60 20.00 24.16
CA LYS A 134 22.42 21.22 24.31
C LYS A 134 21.63 22.45 23.89
N LYS A 135 21.55 23.45 24.76
CA LYS A 135 20.90 24.70 24.43
C LYS A 135 21.80 25.50 23.49
N LEU A 136 21.31 25.85 22.31
CA LEU A 136 22.00 26.81 21.44
C LEU A 136 22.10 28.15 22.18
N GLU A 137 23.33 28.63 22.40
CA GLU A 137 23.54 30.05 22.66
C GLU A 137 23.32 30.78 21.33
N ILE A 138 22.05 31.06 21.03
CA ILE A 138 21.69 32.01 19.98
C ILE A 138 22.31 33.34 20.40
N ILE A 139 23.39 33.74 19.72
CA ILE A 139 23.95 35.08 19.86
C ILE A 139 22.82 36.03 19.50
N LYS A 140 22.25 36.68 20.52
CA LYS A 140 21.20 37.69 20.32
C LYS A 140 21.71 38.67 19.27
N PRO A 141 20.95 38.96 18.20
CA PRO A 141 21.27 40.09 17.33
C PRO A 141 21.56 41.29 18.23
N PRO A 142 22.62 42.07 17.97
CA PRO A 142 22.87 43.28 18.75
C PRO A 142 21.58 44.09 18.73
N ALA A 143 21.11 44.49 19.91
CA ALA A 143 19.86 45.24 20.03
C ALA A 143 19.87 46.38 19.00
N PRO A 144 18.78 46.58 18.23
CA PRO A 144 18.76 47.58 17.17
C PRO A 144 19.28 48.90 17.76
N PRO A 145 20.23 49.58 17.07
CA PRO A 145 20.97 50.69 17.66
C PRO A 145 19.98 51.68 18.21
N ALA A 146 20.12 51.99 19.51
CA ALA A 146 19.17 52.82 20.24
C ALA A 146 18.89 54.07 19.40
N THR A 147 17.65 54.20 18.94
CA THR A 147 17.21 55.35 18.17
C THR A 147 17.25 56.55 19.09
N ASN A 148 18.38 57.26 19.07
CA ASN A 148 18.53 58.55 19.73
C ASN A 148 17.33 59.39 19.32
N PRO A 149 16.52 59.87 20.29
CA PRO A 149 15.28 60.55 19.96
C PRO A 149 15.62 61.86 19.25
N THR A 150 15.32 61.92 17.94
CA THR A 150 15.33 63.18 17.19
C THR A 150 14.36 64.12 17.88
N GLN A 151 14.88 65.19 18.45
CA GLN A 151 14.08 66.19 19.13
C GLN A 151 13.08 66.82 18.14
N SER A 152 11.80 66.64 18.40
CA SER A 152 10.72 67.44 17.81
C SER A 152 9.68 67.71 18.88
N SER A 153 9.82 68.87 19.51
CA SER A 153 8.90 69.46 20.48
C SER A 153 7.44 69.51 19.99
N ASN A 154 6.50 69.01 20.79
CA ASN A 154 5.65 69.92 21.61
C ASN A 154 4.86 69.14 22.68
N PRO A 155 4.61 69.73 23.88
CA PRO A 155 3.93 69.03 24.96
C PRO A 155 2.41 69.29 24.97
N ASN A 156 1.61 68.26 25.29
CA ASN A 156 0.47 68.38 26.20
C ASN A 156 0.00 67.01 26.73
N GLN A 157 -0.16 66.94 28.05
CA GLN A 157 -0.71 65.86 28.87
C GLN A 157 -2.26 65.96 28.95
N PRO A 158 -3.01 65.11 29.70
CA PRO A 158 -2.62 63.88 30.44
C PRO A 158 -3.56 62.64 30.31
N GLN A 159 -3.00 61.48 30.70
CA GLN A 159 -3.55 60.33 31.45
C GLN A 159 -5.08 60.11 31.63
N SER A 160 -5.56 58.88 31.31
CA SER A 160 -6.31 57.92 32.18
C SER A 160 -6.82 56.76 31.29
N ALA A 161 -6.55 55.47 31.54
CA ALA A 161 -6.99 54.54 32.59
C ALA A 161 -8.27 53.73 32.23
N GLN A 162 -8.29 52.45 32.64
CA GLN A 162 -9.41 51.49 32.74
C GLN A 162 -9.88 50.70 31.48
N THR A 163 -9.86 49.37 31.64
CA THR A 163 -10.65 48.33 30.97
C THR A 163 -11.98 48.09 31.73
N PRO A 164 -12.97 47.30 31.24
CA PRO A 164 -13.48 47.01 29.88
C PRO A 164 -15.00 47.42 29.86
N PRO A 165 -16.07 46.65 29.49
CA PRO A 165 -16.25 45.55 28.51
C PRO A 165 -17.53 45.60 27.61
N SER A 166 -17.51 44.79 26.54
CA SER A 166 -18.62 43.91 26.04
C SER A 166 -19.85 44.42 25.22
N VAL A 167 -20.29 43.50 24.33
CA VAL A 167 -21.62 43.26 23.67
C VAL A 167 -22.14 44.22 22.56
N TYR A 168 -22.36 43.71 21.33
CA TYR A 168 -23.68 43.36 20.73
C TYR A 168 -23.63 42.97 19.23
N TYR A 169 -24.58 42.14 18.79
CA TYR A 169 -24.84 41.67 17.42
C TYR A 169 -26.11 42.32 16.83
N ASP A 170 -26.18 42.49 15.50
CA ASP A 170 -27.37 42.29 14.62
C ASP A 170 -26.85 42.26 13.16
N MET A 171 -26.93 41.19 12.36
CA MET A 171 -28.10 40.61 11.67
C MET A 171 -29.02 41.61 10.93
N ARG A 172 -28.85 41.71 9.59
CA ARG A 172 -29.91 41.72 8.54
C ARG A 172 -29.41 42.31 7.21
N GLY A 173 -29.92 41.78 6.10
CA GLY A 173 -30.07 42.56 4.84
C GLY A 173 -29.16 42.14 3.68
N SER A 174 -29.72 41.34 2.77
CA SER A 174 -29.06 40.84 1.56
C SER A 174 -28.73 41.90 0.50
N THR A 175 -27.59 41.69 -0.19
CA THR A 175 -27.37 41.78 -1.66
C THR A 175 -27.58 43.08 -2.45
N ILE A 176 -26.61 43.35 -3.35
CA ILE A 176 -26.71 43.50 -4.83
C ILE A 176 -25.60 44.48 -5.31
N GLY A 177 -24.89 44.17 -6.40
CA GLY A 177 -24.14 45.21 -7.13
C GLY A 177 -22.93 44.80 -7.97
N ASN A 178 -23.13 44.04 -9.06
CA ASN A 178 -22.15 44.02 -10.17
C ASN A 178 -22.45 45.21 -11.11
N VAL A 179 -21.44 46.02 -11.45
CA VAL A 179 -21.42 46.85 -12.67
C VAL A 179 -19.99 46.85 -13.24
N ALA A 180 -19.87 46.81 -14.56
CA ALA A 180 -18.63 46.65 -15.30
C ALA A 180 -18.17 47.93 -16.04
N HIS A 181 -17.06 47.77 -16.76
CA HIS A 181 -16.63 48.45 -18.00
C HIS A 181 -15.59 49.61 -17.98
N ASN A 182 -14.52 49.34 -18.75
CA ASN A 182 -13.92 50.21 -19.79
C ASN A 182 -12.99 51.38 -19.33
N ASN A 183 -11.91 51.78 -20.05
CA ASN A 183 -11.31 51.25 -21.29
C ASN A 183 -9.90 51.81 -21.63
N TYR A 184 -9.25 51.17 -22.62
CA TYR A 184 -8.26 51.68 -23.62
C TYR A 184 -6.84 52.16 -23.27
N GLY A 185 -5.87 51.61 -24.02
CA GLY A 185 -4.54 52.17 -24.31
C GLY A 185 -3.84 51.40 -25.45
N THR A 186 -3.27 52.09 -26.44
CA THR A 186 -2.64 51.53 -27.67
C THR A 186 -1.43 52.40 -28.08
N GLN A 187 -0.49 52.05 -28.98
CA GLN A 187 -0.47 51.06 -30.08
C GLN A 187 0.68 50.02 -29.86
N GLN A 188 1.59 49.60 -30.76
CA GLN A 188 1.95 49.96 -32.15
C GLN A 188 2.62 48.74 -32.85
N THR A 189 2.41 48.57 -34.16
CA THR A 189 2.95 47.46 -34.96
C THR A 189 4.04 47.94 -35.93
N ASN A 190 4.98 47.07 -36.27
CA ASN A 190 5.85 47.23 -37.44
C ASN A 190 5.97 45.89 -38.18
N LYS A 191 5.79 45.93 -39.51
CA LYS A 191 6.00 44.78 -40.41
C LYS A 191 7.44 44.77 -40.92
N ILE A 192 8.02 43.57 -41.08
CA ILE A 192 9.14 43.31 -42.00
C ILE A 192 8.74 42.12 -42.88
N SER A 193 9.20 42.11 -44.12
CA SER A 193 8.76 41.25 -45.23
C SER A 193 9.46 39.88 -45.32
N GLU A 194 8.90 38.96 -46.11
CA GLU A 194 9.10 37.50 -46.04
C GLU A 194 10.37 36.89 -46.67
N GLU A 195 11.32 37.67 -47.21
CA GLU A 195 12.54 37.10 -47.82
C GLU A 195 13.83 37.73 -47.30
N GLN A 196 14.79 36.86 -46.94
CA GLN A 196 16.11 37.17 -46.33
C GLN A 196 15.97 37.65 -44.86
N VAL A 197 16.34 36.88 -43.83
CA VAL A 197 17.65 36.23 -43.64
C VAL A 197 17.51 34.76 -43.16
N LYS A 198 18.32 33.88 -43.74
CA LYS A 198 18.49 32.47 -43.32
C LYS A 198 19.53 32.37 -42.19
N GLU A 199 19.57 31.19 -41.56
CA GLU A 199 20.75 30.66 -40.82
C GLU A 199 20.92 31.12 -39.36
N PHE A 200 19.99 30.65 -38.50
CA PHE A 200 20.35 29.76 -37.39
C PHE A 200 19.16 28.84 -37.12
N ALA A 201 19.28 27.56 -37.47
CA ALA A 201 18.18 26.61 -37.35
C ALA A 201 17.98 26.18 -35.88
N SER A 202 16.76 26.36 -35.36
CA SER A 202 16.32 25.66 -34.15
C SER A 202 16.51 24.15 -34.31
N PRO A 203 16.78 23.39 -33.22
CA PRO A 203 16.62 21.94 -33.26
C PRO A 203 15.16 21.65 -33.66
N LYS A 204 14.97 21.03 -34.82
CA LYS A 204 13.64 20.67 -35.31
C LYS A 204 13.02 19.68 -34.32
N THR A 205 11.86 20.03 -33.77
CA THR A 205 10.96 19.05 -33.18
C THR A 205 10.70 17.95 -34.23
N PRO A 206 10.88 16.66 -33.90
CA PRO A 206 10.54 15.60 -34.82
C PRO A 206 9.04 15.66 -35.14
N GLN A 207 8.70 15.63 -36.42
CA GLN A 207 7.34 15.24 -36.83
C GLN A 207 7.10 13.79 -36.37
N PRO A 208 5.86 13.41 -35.98
CA PRO A 208 5.58 12.04 -35.60
C PRO A 208 5.65 11.13 -36.82
N ASP A 209 6.68 10.30 -36.88
CA ASP A 209 6.88 9.26 -37.92
C ASP A 209 6.05 7.99 -37.67
N GLY A 210 5.19 8.00 -36.65
CA GLY A 210 4.39 6.86 -36.22
C GLY A 210 5.12 5.91 -35.26
N SER A 211 6.42 6.09 -35.02
CA SER A 211 7.18 5.25 -34.09
C SER A 211 6.84 5.57 -32.63
N THR A 212 6.52 4.54 -31.86
CA THR A 212 6.33 4.64 -30.42
C THR A 212 7.66 4.92 -29.71
N PHE A 213 7.61 5.10 -28.39
CA PHE A 213 8.83 5.17 -27.58
C PHE A 213 9.62 3.85 -27.65
N PHE A 214 8.94 2.71 -27.72
CA PHE A 214 9.57 1.39 -27.73
C PHE A 214 10.28 1.09 -29.05
N ASP A 215 9.68 1.41 -30.18
CA ASP A 215 10.27 1.16 -31.52
C ASP A 215 11.64 1.84 -31.65
N ARG A 216 11.73 3.10 -31.22
CA ARG A 216 12.99 3.87 -31.20
C ARG A 216 14.03 3.34 -30.22
N VAL A 217 13.61 2.67 -29.14
CA VAL A 217 14.54 2.01 -28.20
C VAL A 217 15.08 0.72 -28.80
N TYR A 218 14.23 -0.13 -29.39
CA TYR A 218 14.66 -1.40 -29.98
C TYR A 218 15.55 -1.22 -31.22
N ASP A 219 15.24 -0.28 -32.11
CA ASP A 219 16.11 0.09 -33.24
C ASP A 219 17.49 0.59 -32.76
N SER A 220 17.53 1.38 -31.67
CA SER A 220 18.80 1.89 -31.13
C SER A 220 19.69 0.79 -30.50
N LEU A 221 19.09 -0.35 -30.15
CA LEU A 221 19.76 -1.50 -29.54
C LEU A 221 20.08 -2.61 -30.56
N GLY A 222 19.66 -2.48 -31.82
CA GLY A 222 19.90 -3.47 -32.87
C GLY A 222 19.19 -4.80 -32.63
N ILE A 223 18.06 -4.80 -31.92
CA ILE A 223 17.28 -6.00 -31.59
C ILE A 223 16.21 -6.19 -32.66
N GLU A 224 16.43 -7.10 -33.62
CA GLU A 224 15.39 -7.55 -34.53
C GLU A 224 14.30 -8.31 -33.75
N VAL A 225 13.19 -7.63 -33.47
CA VAL A 225 11.98 -8.24 -32.90
C VAL A 225 11.07 -8.65 -34.06
N ASP A 226 10.86 -9.95 -34.22
CA ASP A 226 9.89 -10.53 -35.16
C ASP A 226 8.46 -10.24 -34.67
N THR A 227 7.96 -9.05 -34.99
CA THR A 227 6.65 -8.55 -34.58
C THR A 227 5.52 -9.36 -35.17
N ASP A 228 5.67 -9.90 -36.37
CA ASP A 228 4.66 -10.76 -37.00
C ASP A 228 4.50 -12.06 -36.22
N LYS A 229 5.59 -12.68 -35.75
CA LYS A 229 5.55 -13.87 -34.91
C LYS A 229 5.03 -13.61 -33.49
N MET A 230 5.23 -12.41 -32.94
CA MET A 230 4.56 -12.01 -31.69
C MET A 230 3.05 -11.79 -31.90
N LEU A 231 2.65 -11.17 -33.00
CA LEU A 231 1.24 -11.00 -33.37
C LEU A 231 0.57 -12.34 -33.72
N GLU A 232 1.29 -13.30 -34.30
CA GLU A 232 0.82 -14.65 -34.56
C GLU A 232 0.60 -15.45 -33.26
N GLN A 233 1.40 -15.20 -32.22
CA GLN A 233 1.15 -15.74 -30.88
C GLN A 233 -0.07 -15.10 -30.20
N LEU A 234 -0.27 -13.79 -30.36
CA LEU A 234 -1.43 -13.06 -29.81
C LEU A 234 -2.74 -13.36 -30.56
N ASN A 235 -2.68 -13.65 -31.85
CA ASN A 235 -3.84 -13.93 -32.71
C ASN A 235 -4.13 -15.42 -32.91
N LYS A 236 -3.54 -16.33 -32.12
CA LYS A 236 -4.03 -17.71 -32.07
C LYS A 236 -5.51 -17.69 -31.67
N PRO A 237 -6.42 -18.23 -32.48
CA PRO A 237 -7.83 -18.24 -32.12
C PRO A 237 -7.98 -19.01 -30.80
N ALA A 238 -8.63 -18.38 -29.82
CA ALA A 238 -8.89 -19.00 -28.53
C ALA A 238 -9.48 -20.39 -28.75
N THR A 239 -8.81 -21.41 -28.20
CA THR A 239 -9.37 -22.75 -28.06
C THR A 239 -10.75 -22.61 -27.45
N LYS A 240 -11.77 -23.27 -28.05
CA LYS A 240 -13.19 -23.15 -27.67
C LYS A 240 -13.32 -23.01 -26.15
N PRO A 241 -14.10 -22.03 -25.64
CA PRO A 241 -14.18 -21.80 -24.21
C PRO A 241 -14.54 -23.11 -23.51
N HIS A 242 -13.65 -23.54 -22.62
CA HIS A 242 -13.92 -24.65 -21.72
C HIS A 242 -15.20 -24.30 -20.97
N GLN A 243 -16.24 -25.13 -21.09
CA GLN A 243 -17.51 -24.86 -20.42
C GLN A 243 -17.43 -25.31 -18.97
N ASN A 244 -17.91 -24.47 -18.06
CA ASN A 244 -18.13 -24.81 -16.66
C ASN A 244 -18.94 -26.11 -16.57
N TYR A 245 -18.63 -26.96 -15.58
CA TYR A 245 -19.37 -28.20 -15.35
C TYR A 245 -19.70 -28.39 -13.87
N THR A 246 -20.53 -29.38 -13.58
CA THR A 246 -20.90 -29.74 -12.21
C THR A 246 -20.79 -31.24 -12.06
N GLU A 247 -20.03 -31.70 -11.06
CA GLU A 247 -20.11 -33.10 -10.63
C GLU A 247 -21.36 -33.31 -9.78
N ASP A 248 -22.07 -34.40 -10.05
CA ASP A 248 -23.00 -34.97 -9.09
C ASP A 248 -22.21 -35.90 -8.17
N LEU A 249 -22.06 -35.50 -6.90
CA LEU A 249 -21.40 -36.32 -5.90
C LEU A 249 -22.35 -37.38 -5.32
N GLY A 250 -23.62 -37.40 -5.71
CA GLY A 250 -24.65 -38.25 -5.13
C GLY A 250 -25.43 -37.54 -4.02
N ASN A 251 -26.58 -38.11 -3.65
CA ASN A 251 -27.46 -37.59 -2.60
C ASN A 251 -27.89 -36.12 -2.76
N GLY A 252 -27.82 -35.57 -3.99
CA GLY A 252 -28.11 -34.16 -4.30
C GLY A 252 -26.94 -33.20 -4.03
N VAL A 253 -25.80 -33.70 -3.53
CA VAL A 253 -24.58 -32.92 -3.31
C VAL A 253 -23.86 -32.70 -4.63
N LYS A 254 -23.47 -31.45 -4.91
CA LYS A 254 -22.85 -31.05 -6.18
C LYS A 254 -21.52 -30.34 -5.95
N LEU A 255 -20.60 -30.48 -6.91
CA LEU A 255 -19.37 -29.71 -6.96
C LEU A 255 -19.29 -28.96 -8.29
N GLU A 256 -19.38 -27.64 -8.23
CA GLU A 256 -19.35 -26.74 -9.38
C GLU A 256 -17.90 -26.37 -9.73
N MET A 257 -17.50 -26.64 -10.98
CA MET A 257 -16.16 -26.48 -11.50
C MET A 257 -16.15 -25.45 -12.62
N ILE A 258 -15.33 -24.41 -12.45
CA ILE A 258 -15.24 -23.26 -13.35
C ILE A 258 -14.02 -23.40 -14.22
N ALA A 259 -14.22 -23.17 -15.51
CA ALA A 259 -13.17 -23.15 -16.50
C ALA A 259 -12.35 -21.87 -16.38
N ILE A 260 -11.06 -22.02 -16.08
CA ILE A 260 -10.11 -20.93 -16.06
C ILE A 260 -9.34 -20.94 -17.39
N PRO A 261 -9.35 -19.84 -18.17
CA PRO A 261 -8.61 -19.76 -19.42
C PRO A 261 -7.11 -19.82 -19.14
N GLY A 262 -6.34 -20.41 -20.07
CA GLY A 262 -4.89 -20.30 -20.03
C GLY A 262 -4.45 -18.87 -20.34
N GLY A 263 -3.37 -18.42 -19.72
CA GLY A 263 -2.88 -17.04 -19.84
C GLY A 263 -1.54 -16.82 -19.15
N SER A 264 -1.12 -15.57 -19.01
CA SER A 264 0.08 -15.22 -18.24
C SER A 264 -0.17 -14.01 -17.35
N PHE A 265 0.40 -14.02 -16.15
CA PHE A 265 0.28 -12.94 -15.18
C PHE A 265 1.61 -12.68 -14.45
N MET A 266 1.65 -11.59 -13.68
CA MET A 266 2.74 -11.33 -12.73
C MET A 266 2.35 -11.91 -11.37
N MET A 267 3.05 -12.97 -10.97
CA MET A 267 2.90 -13.62 -9.67
C MET A 267 3.75 -12.92 -8.62
N GLY A 268 3.17 -12.76 -7.42
CA GLY A 268 3.80 -12.08 -6.29
C GLY A 268 3.41 -10.62 -6.13
N SER A 269 3.96 -9.99 -5.10
CA SER A 269 3.68 -8.60 -4.72
C SER A 269 4.63 -7.67 -5.48
N PRO A 270 4.18 -6.50 -5.99
CA PRO A 270 5.14 -5.48 -6.41
C PRO A 270 5.86 -4.92 -5.18
N GLU A 271 7.10 -4.46 -5.35
CA GLU A 271 7.97 -4.00 -4.24
C GLU A 271 7.42 -2.79 -3.46
N ASN A 272 6.46 -2.06 -4.04
CA ASN A 272 5.79 -0.93 -3.40
C ASN A 272 4.42 -1.28 -2.77
N GLU A 273 3.96 -2.53 -2.86
CA GLU A 273 2.78 -3.00 -2.13
C GLU A 273 3.22 -3.45 -0.74
N SER A 274 3.11 -2.53 0.22
CA SER A 274 3.45 -2.76 1.63
C SER A 274 2.85 -4.06 2.14
N SER A 275 3.69 -4.87 2.80
CA SER A 275 3.21 -6.02 3.55
C SER A 275 3.94 -6.13 4.88
N TYR A 276 3.17 -5.91 5.94
CA TYR A 276 3.54 -6.07 7.33
C TYR A 276 4.29 -7.39 7.64
N PHE A 277 5.14 -7.33 8.66
CA PHE A 277 5.74 -8.49 9.35
C PHE A 277 6.64 -9.41 8.50
N GLY A 278 7.42 -8.85 7.56
CA GLY A 278 8.48 -9.61 6.87
C GLY A 278 7.98 -10.67 5.88
N TYR A 279 6.66 -10.79 5.67
CA TYR A 279 6.09 -11.62 4.61
C TYR A 279 6.40 -11.05 3.20
N HIS A 280 6.92 -9.83 3.09
CA HIS A 280 7.19 -9.17 1.81
C HIS A 280 8.20 -9.98 0.97
N SER A 281 9.28 -10.43 1.59
CA SER A 281 10.34 -11.21 0.93
C SER A 281 9.83 -12.50 0.30
N SER A 282 8.85 -13.18 0.91
CA SER A 282 8.29 -14.42 0.36
C SER A 282 7.47 -14.21 -0.90
N GLN A 283 6.95 -12.99 -1.09
CA GLN A 283 6.12 -12.56 -2.23
C GLN A 283 6.97 -11.96 -3.38
N LEU A 284 8.29 -11.90 -3.22
CA LEU A 284 9.26 -11.32 -4.14
C LEU A 284 10.25 -12.37 -4.69
N PRO A 285 10.93 -12.11 -5.82
CA PRO A 285 10.61 -11.06 -6.78
C PRO A 285 9.28 -11.36 -7.49
N GLN A 286 8.64 -10.30 -7.99
CA GLN A 286 7.55 -10.48 -8.94
C GLN A 286 8.09 -11.14 -10.22
N HIS A 287 7.40 -12.16 -10.73
CA HIS A 287 7.84 -12.91 -11.91
C HIS A 287 6.67 -13.26 -12.81
N ARG A 288 6.93 -13.42 -14.11
CA ARG A 288 5.91 -13.80 -15.09
C ARG A 288 5.71 -15.32 -15.07
N VAL A 289 4.46 -15.74 -14.90
CA VAL A 289 4.05 -17.15 -14.92
C VAL A 289 3.02 -17.36 -16.03
N THR A 290 3.08 -18.49 -16.72
CA THR A 290 2.14 -18.90 -17.77
C THR A 290 1.31 -20.10 -17.32
N ILE A 291 0.02 -19.88 -17.16
CA ILE A 291 -0.94 -20.87 -16.67
C ILE A 291 -1.62 -21.55 -17.87
N GLN A 292 -1.67 -22.88 -17.87
CA GLN A 292 -2.48 -23.65 -18.81
C GLN A 292 -3.98 -23.54 -18.45
N SER A 293 -4.90 -23.80 -19.39
CA SER A 293 -6.31 -23.88 -19.03
C SER A 293 -6.58 -25.05 -18.09
N PHE A 294 -7.39 -24.82 -17.07
CA PHE A 294 -7.74 -25.81 -16.05
C PHE A 294 -9.14 -25.53 -15.49
N TYR A 295 -9.64 -26.44 -14.66
CA TYR A 295 -10.88 -26.25 -13.91
C TYR A 295 -10.59 -26.08 -12.43
N ILE A 296 -11.29 -25.17 -11.76
CA ILE A 296 -11.19 -24.96 -10.30
C ILE A 296 -12.58 -24.94 -9.65
N GLY A 297 -12.68 -25.38 -8.41
CA GLY A 297 -13.91 -25.28 -7.63
C GLY A 297 -14.39 -23.82 -7.51
N ARG A 298 -15.65 -23.57 -7.91
CA ARG A 298 -16.33 -22.26 -7.76
C ARG A 298 -16.24 -21.75 -6.32
N TYR A 299 -16.30 -22.69 -5.38
CA TYR A 299 -16.28 -22.49 -3.94
C TYR A 299 -15.14 -23.30 -3.30
N LEU A 300 -14.84 -22.97 -2.05
CA LEU A 300 -14.18 -23.87 -1.10
C LEU A 300 -14.95 -25.21 -1.00
N ILE A 301 -14.26 -26.32 -0.72
CA ILE A 301 -14.93 -27.60 -0.47
C ILE A 301 -15.84 -27.47 0.75
N THR A 302 -17.13 -27.77 0.58
CA THR A 302 -18.12 -27.67 1.65
C THR A 302 -18.12 -28.89 2.57
N GLN A 303 -18.73 -28.75 3.75
CA GLN A 303 -18.88 -29.86 4.68
C GLN A 303 -19.75 -31.00 4.14
N SER A 304 -20.77 -30.68 3.33
CA SER A 304 -21.59 -31.68 2.63
C SER A 304 -20.80 -32.43 1.55
N GLN A 305 -20.01 -31.73 0.73
CA GLN A 305 -19.11 -32.34 -0.26
C GLN A 305 -18.06 -33.23 0.43
N TRP A 306 -17.45 -32.75 1.51
CA TRP A 306 -16.52 -33.54 2.32
C TRP A 306 -17.18 -34.80 2.88
N GLN A 307 -18.35 -34.68 3.51
CA GLN A 307 -19.10 -35.80 4.10
C GLN A 307 -19.49 -36.87 3.07
N GLU A 308 -19.87 -36.48 1.84
CA GLU A 308 -20.24 -37.41 0.75
C GLU A 308 -19.03 -38.18 0.16
N ILE A 309 -17.83 -37.60 0.19
CA ILE A 309 -16.61 -38.25 -0.31
C ILE A 309 -15.87 -39.05 0.77
N MET A 310 -15.87 -38.55 2.01
CA MET A 310 -15.01 -39.05 3.10
C MET A 310 -15.78 -39.77 4.22
N GLY A 311 -17.11 -39.66 4.26
CA GLY A 311 -17.98 -40.36 5.22
C GLY A 311 -17.98 -39.78 6.64
N ASN A 312 -17.30 -38.67 6.89
CA ASN A 312 -17.26 -37.96 8.18
C ASN A 312 -17.26 -36.43 7.98
N ASN A 313 -17.35 -35.65 9.06
CA ASN A 313 -17.19 -34.18 9.02
C ASN A 313 -16.31 -33.71 10.20
N PRO A 314 -15.03 -33.37 9.97
CA PRO A 314 -14.09 -32.98 11.04
C PRO A 314 -14.34 -31.56 11.58
N SER A 315 -14.85 -30.65 10.75
CA SER A 315 -14.92 -29.19 10.96
C SER A 315 -15.39 -28.76 12.36
N HIS A 316 -14.77 -27.73 12.92
CA HIS A 316 -15.18 -27.14 14.19
C HIS A 316 -16.56 -26.45 14.11
N PHE A 317 -16.74 -25.56 13.15
CA PHE A 317 -18.02 -24.93 12.84
C PHE A 317 -18.87 -25.91 12.04
N LYS A 318 -20.19 -25.97 12.28
CA LYS A 318 -21.08 -26.96 11.64
C LYS A 318 -22.12 -26.31 10.74
N GLY A 319 -22.21 -26.80 9.51
CA GLY A 319 -23.26 -26.48 8.55
C GLY A 319 -22.89 -26.93 7.14
N ASP A 320 -23.84 -27.52 6.42
CA ASP A 320 -23.61 -28.24 5.15
C ASP A 320 -22.96 -27.39 4.04
N ASP A 321 -23.28 -26.09 4.01
CA ASP A 321 -22.77 -25.10 3.06
C ASP A 321 -21.57 -24.29 3.60
N LEU A 322 -21.10 -24.56 4.82
CA LEU A 322 -19.85 -23.98 5.31
C LEU A 322 -18.66 -24.67 4.62
N PRO A 323 -17.50 -24.03 4.49
CA PRO A 323 -16.28 -24.73 4.12
C PRO A 323 -15.94 -25.82 5.15
N VAL A 324 -15.31 -26.90 4.67
CA VAL A 324 -14.64 -27.85 5.55
C VAL A 324 -13.38 -27.22 6.12
N GLU A 325 -13.19 -27.36 7.43
CA GLU A 325 -11.96 -26.99 8.14
C GLU A 325 -11.58 -28.10 9.14
N GLN A 326 -10.51 -27.91 9.92
CA GLN A 326 -9.83 -28.98 10.66
C GLN A 326 -9.37 -30.15 9.76
N VAL A 327 -9.01 -29.83 8.51
CA VAL A 327 -8.39 -30.75 7.55
C VAL A 327 -6.93 -30.38 7.32
N SER A 328 -6.06 -31.36 7.46
CA SER A 328 -4.63 -31.22 7.15
C SER A 328 -4.38 -31.41 5.65
N TRP A 329 -3.19 -31.03 5.18
CA TRP A 329 -2.82 -31.19 3.76
C TRP A 329 -2.98 -32.64 3.27
N TYR A 330 -2.56 -33.61 4.09
CA TYR A 330 -2.76 -35.04 3.76
C TYR A 330 -4.24 -35.47 3.73
N HIS A 331 -5.11 -34.81 4.49
CA HIS A 331 -6.56 -35.04 4.44
C HIS A 331 -7.16 -34.48 3.15
N ALA A 332 -6.77 -33.28 2.73
CA ALA A 332 -7.17 -32.71 1.45
C ALA A 332 -6.70 -33.57 0.26
N GLN A 333 -5.46 -34.08 0.28
CA GLN A 333 -4.95 -34.99 -0.74
C GLN A 333 -5.67 -36.34 -0.80
N LYS A 334 -6.14 -36.86 0.34
CA LYS A 334 -7.00 -38.06 0.38
C LYS A 334 -8.37 -37.79 -0.23
N PHE A 335 -8.98 -36.64 0.06
CA PHE A 335 -10.24 -36.21 -0.55
C PHE A 335 -10.09 -36.11 -2.08
N CYS A 336 -9.04 -35.44 -2.57
CA CYS A 336 -8.78 -35.31 -4.01
C CYS A 336 -8.70 -36.68 -4.69
N LYS A 337 -7.91 -37.62 -4.14
CA LYS A 337 -7.81 -39.01 -4.65
C LYS A 337 -9.13 -39.78 -4.61
N ALA A 338 -9.95 -39.59 -3.57
CA ALA A 338 -11.26 -40.23 -3.45
C ALA A 338 -12.27 -39.64 -4.47
N LEU A 339 -12.26 -38.33 -4.66
CA LEU A 339 -13.04 -37.63 -5.68
C LEU A 339 -12.63 -38.05 -7.10
N SER A 340 -11.32 -38.15 -7.39
CA SER A 340 -10.81 -38.67 -8.67
C SER A 340 -11.31 -40.09 -8.94
N LYS A 341 -11.24 -40.96 -7.94
CA LYS A 341 -11.74 -42.35 -8.04
C LYS A 341 -13.25 -42.43 -8.27
N LYS A 342 -14.03 -41.49 -7.70
CA LYS A 342 -15.50 -41.45 -7.84
C LYS A 342 -15.95 -40.91 -9.20
N THR A 343 -15.26 -39.90 -9.72
CA THR A 343 -15.64 -39.18 -10.96
C THR A 343 -14.95 -39.72 -12.22
N GLY A 344 -13.80 -40.38 -12.08
CA GLY A 344 -12.95 -40.79 -13.20
C GLY A 344 -12.11 -39.67 -13.82
N LYS A 345 -12.07 -38.49 -13.20
CA LYS A 345 -11.23 -37.33 -13.60
C LYS A 345 -10.06 -37.14 -12.62
N ASP A 346 -9.04 -36.38 -13.01
CA ASP A 346 -7.88 -36.13 -12.14
C ASP A 346 -8.06 -34.88 -11.27
N TYR A 347 -8.56 -35.08 -10.05
CA TYR A 347 -8.69 -34.05 -9.03
C TYR A 347 -7.47 -33.97 -8.12
N ARG A 348 -7.00 -32.74 -7.88
CA ARG A 348 -5.84 -32.41 -7.03
C ARG A 348 -6.02 -31.05 -6.34
N LEU A 349 -5.09 -30.71 -5.46
CA LEU A 349 -4.93 -29.34 -4.97
C LEU A 349 -4.43 -28.41 -6.10
N PRO A 350 -4.80 -27.11 -6.08
CA PRO A 350 -4.19 -26.13 -6.97
C PRO A 350 -2.68 -26.02 -6.68
N SER A 351 -1.89 -25.70 -7.70
CA SER A 351 -0.59 -25.08 -7.45
C SER A 351 -0.78 -23.67 -6.90
N GLU A 352 0.23 -23.14 -6.22
CA GLU A 352 0.23 -21.76 -5.73
C GLU A 352 0.05 -20.75 -6.88
N ALA A 353 0.64 -21.07 -8.03
CA ALA A 353 0.54 -20.28 -9.26
C ALA A 353 -0.88 -20.28 -9.86
N GLU A 354 -1.51 -21.46 -9.94
CA GLU A 354 -2.92 -21.60 -10.34
C GLU A 354 -3.84 -20.83 -9.39
N TRP A 355 -3.59 -20.92 -8.08
CA TRP A 355 -4.38 -20.24 -7.07
C TRP A 355 -4.28 -18.71 -7.18
N GLU A 356 -3.07 -18.15 -7.29
CA GLU A 356 -2.92 -16.68 -7.37
C GLU A 356 -3.48 -16.14 -8.69
N TYR A 357 -3.30 -16.85 -9.80
CA TYR A 357 -3.92 -16.48 -11.09
C TYR A 357 -5.44 -16.44 -11.00
N ALA A 358 -6.02 -17.51 -10.44
CA ALA A 358 -7.46 -17.65 -10.24
C ALA A 358 -8.01 -16.59 -9.26
N CYS A 359 -7.28 -16.27 -8.19
CA CYS A 359 -7.63 -15.28 -7.18
C CYS A 359 -7.66 -13.85 -7.74
N ARG A 360 -6.65 -13.51 -8.56
CA ARG A 360 -6.52 -12.21 -9.20
C ARG A 360 -7.57 -11.95 -10.26
N ALA A 361 -7.96 -12.97 -11.04
CA ALA A 361 -8.89 -12.85 -12.16
C ALA A 361 -8.60 -11.59 -13.02
N GLU A 362 -7.42 -11.60 -13.64
CA GLU A 362 -6.86 -10.52 -14.49
C GLU A 362 -6.48 -9.20 -13.77
N THR A 363 -6.79 -9.04 -12.48
CA THR A 363 -6.41 -7.84 -11.72
C THR A 363 -4.97 -7.87 -11.19
N THR A 364 -4.33 -6.70 -11.11
CA THR A 364 -2.98 -6.52 -10.54
C THR A 364 -2.99 -5.96 -9.12
N THR A 365 -4.17 -5.62 -8.58
CA THR A 365 -4.35 -5.04 -7.26
C THR A 365 -4.25 -6.06 -6.11
N PRO A 366 -4.06 -5.59 -4.86
CA PRO A 366 -4.06 -6.43 -3.66
C PRO A 366 -5.31 -7.32 -3.51
N TYR A 367 -6.46 -6.84 -3.98
CA TYR A 367 -7.73 -7.57 -4.06
C TYR A 367 -8.35 -7.37 -5.45
N TYR A 368 -9.18 -8.31 -5.93
CA TYR A 368 -9.87 -8.15 -7.22
C TYR A 368 -10.84 -6.95 -7.25
N PHE A 369 -11.34 -6.54 -6.08
CA PHE A 369 -12.21 -5.36 -5.90
C PHE A 369 -11.43 -4.06 -5.63
N GLY A 370 -10.10 -4.07 -5.73
CA GLY A 370 -9.25 -2.87 -5.72
C GLY A 370 -8.12 -2.88 -4.69
N LYS A 371 -7.64 -1.70 -4.32
CA LYS A 371 -6.49 -1.52 -3.41
C LYS A 371 -6.84 -1.63 -1.93
N ASN A 372 -8.05 -1.23 -1.56
CA ASN A 372 -8.50 -1.18 -0.18
C ASN A 372 -9.33 -2.42 0.14
N TYR A 373 -9.21 -2.95 1.36
CA TYR A 373 -10.05 -4.06 1.82
C TYR A 373 -11.49 -3.61 2.03
N SER A 374 -12.46 -4.52 1.87
CA SER A 374 -13.85 -4.30 2.27
C SER A 374 -14.47 -5.58 2.83
N VAL A 375 -15.16 -5.43 3.97
CA VAL A 375 -15.91 -6.53 4.63
C VAL A 375 -17.21 -6.90 3.89
N GLU A 376 -17.57 -6.14 2.85
CA GLU A 376 -18.68 -6.48 1.94
C GLU A 376 -18.27 -7.52 0.89
N TYR A 377 -16.97 -7.76 0.72
CA TYR A 377 -16.40 -8.66 -0.29
C TYR A 377 -15.75 -9.92 0.30
N ALA A 378 -15.57 -10.00 1.63
CA ALA A 378 -14.94 -11.14 2.29
C ALA A 378 -15.25 -11.24 3.80
N ASN A 379 -15.03 -12.43 4.35
CA ASN A 379 -15.07 -12.73 5.79
C ASN A 379 -13.65 -12.76 6.35
N PHE A 380 -13.22 -11.71 7.05
CA PHE A 380 -11.88 -11.60 7.65
C PHE A 380 -11.90 -10.69 8.89
N GLY A 381 -10.76 -10.64 9.59
CA GLY A 381 -10.54 -9.73 10.72
C GLY A 381 -11.41 -10.01 11.94
N GLY A 382 -11.99 -11.22 12.02
CA GLY A 382 -12.93 -11.60 13.08
C GLY A 382 -14.32 -10.95 12.96
N ASN A 383 -14.66 -10.30 11.83
CA ASN A 383 -15.91 -9.54 11.68
C ASN A 383 -17.19 -10.36 11.91
N VAL A 384 -17.18 -11.65 11.56
CA VAL A 384 -18.25 -12.63 11.85
C VAL A 384 -17.89 -13.56 13.03
N GLY A 385 -16.61 -13.65 13.39
CA GLY A 385 -16.09 -14.50 14.46
C GLY A 385 -16.11 -16.01 14.18
N LYS A 386 -16.38 -16.42 12.93
CA LYS A 386 -16.41 -17.81 12.45
C LYS A 386 -16.46 -17.88 10.91
N THR A 387 -16.38 -19.07 10.35
CA THR A 387 -16.64 -19.33 8.92
C THR A 387 -18.07 -18.96 8.51
N THR A 388 -18.23 -18.63 7.24
CA THR A 388 -19.52 -18.31 6.59
C THR A 388 -19.85 -19.34 5.52
N LYS A 389 -21.13 -19.43 5.15
CA LYS A 389 -21.54 -20.21 3.97
C LYS A 389 -20.72 -19.77 2.76
N VAL A 390 -20.29 -20.73 1.94
CA VAL A 390 -19.61 -20.44 0.68
C VAL A 390 -20.56 -19.66 -0.24
N GLY A 391 -20.00 -18.80 -1.09
CA GLY A 391 -20.77 -18.00 -2.03
C GLY A 391 -21.54 -16.83 -1.40
N LYS A 392 -21.32 -16.52 -0.11
CA LYS A 392 -22.00 -15.43 0.60
C LYS A 392 -21.61 -14.03 0.07
N TYR A 393 -20.36 -13.89 -0.35
CA TYR A 393 -19.78 -12.63 -0.84
C TYR A 393 -19.77 -12.60 -2.37
N PRO A 394 -19.60 -11.45 -3.04
CA PRO A 394 -19.47 -11.40 -4.49
C PRO A 394 -18.30 -12.28 -5.01
N ALA A 395 -18.43 -12.76 -6.24
CA ALA A 395 -17.35 -13.47 -6.93
C ALA A 395 -16.37 -12.49 -7.60
N ASN A 396 -15.19 -13.00 -7.95
CA ASN A 396 -14.24 -12.31 -8.83
C ASN A 396 -14.58 -12.46 -10.32
N GLY A 397 -13.74 -11.91 -11.20
CA GLY A 397 -13.95 -11.93 -12.66
C GLY A 397 -14.00 -13.32 -13.31
N PHE A 398 -13.57 -14.38 -12.60
CA PHE A 398 -13.65 -15.77 -13.03
C PHE A 398 -14.78 -16.54 -12.30
N GLU A 399 -15.81 -15.85 -11.80
CA GLU A 399 -16.93 -16.44 -11.03
C GLU A 399 -16.49 -17.23 -9.77
N LEU A 400 -15.30 -16.96 -9.23
CA LEU A 400 -14.79 -17.65 -8.04
C LEU A 400 -15.14 -16.88 -6.77
N TYR A 401 -15.64 -17.63 -5.80
CA TYR A 401 -16.09 -17.13 -4.51
C TYR A 401 -15.09 -17.46 -3.40
N ASP A 402 -15.13 -16.67 -2.33
CA ASP A 402 -14.35 -16.86 -1.11
C ASP A 402 -12.82 -16.96 -1.35
N MET A 403 -12.29 -16.36 -2.43
CA MET A 403 -10.83 -16.30 -2.71
C MET A 403 -10.04 -15.45 -1.68
N TYR A 404 -10.75 -14.80 -0.74
CA TYR A 404 -10.21 -13.90 0.27
C TYR A 404 -10.95 -14.15 1.59
N GLY A 405 -10.22 -14.51 2.64
CA GLY A 405 -10.78 -14.84 3.94
C GLY A 405 -11.61 -16.13 3.96
N ASN A 406 -12.58 -16.20 4.87
CA ASN A 406 -13.34 -17.40 5.24
C ASN A 406 -12.43 -18.52 5.80
N VAL A 407 -11.64 -19.22 4.99
CA VAL A 407 -10.57 -20.13 5.44
C VAL A 407 -9.36 -20.04 4.51
N TRP A 408 -8.17 -20.21 5.06
CA TRP A 408 -6.96 -20.47 4.30
C TRP A 408 -7.11 -21.72 3.43
N GLU A 409 -6.45 -21.73 2.28
CA GLU A 409 -6.56 -22.82 1.31
C GLU A 409 -5.22 -23.52 1.09
N TRP A 410 -5.17 -24.83 1.34
CA TRP A 410 -4.02 -25.67 0.98
C TRP A 410 -3.73 -25.64 -0.53
N CYS A 411 -2.46 -25.39 -0.88
CA CYS A 411 -1.92 -25.61 -2.21
C CYS A 411 -1.04 -26.88 -2.22
N GLU A 412 -0.71 -27.40 -3.40
CA GLU A 412 0.21 -28.53 -3.55
C GLU A 412 1.64 -28.17 -3.10
N ASP A 413 2.06 -26.94 -3.37
CA ASP A 413 3.43 -26.42 -3.23
C ASP A 413 4.03 -26.55 -1.83
N THR A 414 5.33 -26.82 -1.79
CA THR A 414 6.15 -26.63 -0.59
C THR A 414 6.45 -25.14 -0.38
N CYS A 415 6.48 -24.69 0.86
CA CYS A 415 6.77 -23.30 1.19
C CYS A 415 8.25 -22.95 0.92
N HIS A 416 8.48 -21.83 0.25
CA HIS A 416 9.80 -21.28 -0.06
C HIS A 416 9.97 -19.89 0.57
N GLU A 417 11.21 -19.48 0.83
CA GLU A 417 11.51 -18.16 1.43
C GLU A 417 11.15 -16.97 0.54
N ASN A 418 11.12 -17.17 -0.78
CA ASN A 418 10.91 -16.19 -1.85
C ASN A 418 10.64 -16.92 -3.18
N TYR A 419 10.50 -16.19 -4.28
CA TYR A 419 10.27 -16.72 -5.64
C TYR A 419 11.55 -16.84 -6.50
N LYS A 420 12.76 -16.69 -5.93
CA LYS A 420 14.00 -16.87 -6.71
C LYS A 420 14.15 -18.34 -7.12
N GLY A 421 14.02 -18.60 -8.42
CA GLY A 421 14.04 -19.97 -8.96
C GLY A 421 12.67 -20.67 -8.96
N ALA A 422 11.58 -19.93 -8.75
CA ALA A 422 10.21 -20.46 -8.91
C ALA A 422 9.96 -20.92 -10.36
N PRO A 423 9.12 -21.96 -10.57
CA PRO A 423 8.58 -22.29 -11.89
C PRO A 423 7.89 -21.09 -12.54
N ASN A 424 7.96 -20.99 -13.87
CA ASN A 424 7.27 -19.98 -14.66
C ASN A 424 6.05 -20.55 -15.42
N ASP A 425 5.56 -21.70 -15.00
CA ASP A 425 4.40 -22.40 -15.53
C ASP A 425 3.37 -22.73 -14.43
N SER A 426 2.32 -23.51 -14.74
CA SER A 426 1.28 -23.89 -13.77
C SER A 426 1.69 -25.01 -12.80
N ASN A 427 2.90 -25.57 -12.88
CA ASN A 427 3.30 -26.69 -12.03
C ASN A 427 3.55 -26.25 -10.59
N ALA A 428 3.19 -27.12 -9.63
CA ALA A 428 3.48 -26.89 -8.22
C ALA A 428 4.99 -26.97 -7.94
N TRP A 429 5.51 -26.00 -7.20
CA TRP A 429 6.90 -25.97 -6.75
C TRP A 429 7.08 -26.90 -5.54
N VAL A 430 7.39 -28.16 -5.84
CA VAL A 430 7.60 -29.21 -4.85
C VAL A 430 9.08 -29.58 -4.76
N VAL A 431 9.68 -29.34 -3.59
CA VAL A 431 11.03 -29.80 -3.21
C VAL A 431 10.96 -30.62 -1.92
N ASP A 432 12.10 -31.14 -1.44
CA ASP A 432 12.16 -31.78 -0.13
C ASP A 432 11.89 -30.78 1.00
N GLY A 433 10.65 -30.77 1.48
CA GLY A 433 10.19 -29.86 2.54
C GLY A 433 8.86 -30.33 3.14
N ARG A 434 8.68 -30.11 4.45
CA ARG A 434 7.42 -30.43 5.14
C ARG A 434 6.39 -29.31 5.02
N ILE A 435 6.80 -28.06 5.19
CA ILE A 435 5.90 -26.91 5.24
C ILE A 435 5.22 -26.71 3.87
N ARG A 436 3.90 -26.56 3.87
CA ARG A 436 3.10 -26.34 2.66
C ARG A 436 2.61 -24.91 2.59
N VAL A 437 2.35 -24.45 1.37
CA VAL A 437 1.74 -23.13 1.14
C VAL A 437 0.24 -23.19 1.46
N ILE A 438 -0.25 -22.12 2.10
CA ILE A 438 -1.68 -21.82 2.21
C ILE A 438 -1.96 -20.40 1.69
N ARG A 439 -3.10 -20.22 1.03
CA ARG A 439 -3.49 -18.94 0.39
C ARG A 439 -4.86 -18.41 0.84
N GLY A 440 -5.15 -17.13 0.56
CA GLY A 440 -6.46 -16.50 0.76
C GLY A 440 -6.68 -15.78 2.10
N GLY A 441 -5.98 -16.14 3.17
CA GLY A 441 -6.32 -15.67 4.51
C GLY A 441 -7.57 -16.36 5.06
N SER A 442 -8.02 -15.99 6.26
CA SER A 442 -9.14 -16.65 6.94
C SER A 442 -10.10 -15.68 7.64
N TRP A 443 -11.21 -16.20 8.16
CA TRP A 443 -12.20 -15.45 8.94
C TRP A 443 -11.60 -14.65 10.13
N LYS A 444 -10.49 -15.10 10.71
CA LYS A 444 -9.83 -14.44 11.87
C LYS A 444 -8.67 -13.53 11.49
N ASP A 445 -8.09 -13.71 10.30
CA ASP A 445 -6.87 -13.00 9.90
C ASP A 445 -7.13 -11.57 9.44
N THR A 446 -6.15 -10.68 9.62
CA THR A 446 -6.27 -9.28 9.18
C THR A 446 -6.39 -9.19 7.65
N PRO A 447 -7.02 -8.15 7.09
CA PRO A 447 -7.19 -8.03 5.63
C PRO A 447 -5.85 -8.09 4.87
N ILE A 448 -4.79 -7.52 5.44
CA ILE A 448 -3.43 -7.53 4.90
C ILE A 448 -2.92 -8.95 4.59
N LYS A 449 -3.32 -9.95 5.41
CA LYS A 449 -3.01 -11.37 5.22
C LYS A 449 -3.88 -12.08 4.17
N CYS A 450 -4.91 -11.42 3.65
CA CYS A 450 -5.83 -11.98 2.66
C CYS A 450 -5.49 -11.56 1.22
N ARG A 451 -4.55 -10.63 1.00
CA ARG A 451 -4.18 -10.12 -0.33
C ARG A 451 -3.78 -11.22 -1.31
N SER A 452 -4.05 -11.03 -2.59
CA SER A 452 -3.76 -11.96 -3.70
C SER A 452 -2.36 -12.56 -3.67
N ALA A 453 -1.34 -11.72 -3.41
CA ALA A 453 0.05 -12.14 -3.41
C ALA A 453 0.49 -12.89 -2.13
N LEU A 454 -0.24 -12.74 -1.02
CA LEU A 454 0.30 -13.15 0.28
C LEU A 454 0.31 -14.67 0.45
N ARG A 455 1.49 -15.15 0.86
CA ARG A 455 1.79 -16.56 1.08
C ARG A 455 1.72 -16.87 2.57
N GLY A 456 0.70 -17.59 2.99
CA GLY A 456 0.70 -18.26 4.28
C GLY A 456 1.47 -19.58 4.19
N ARG A 457 1.83 -20.14 5.35
CA ARG A 457 2.54 -21.41 5.44
C ARG A 457 2.14 -22.17 6.70
N ASP A 458 2.02 -23.48 6.63
CA ASP A 458 1.73 -24.31 7.80
C ASP A 458 2.27 -25.75 7.67
N VAL A 459 2.29 -26.49 8.77
CA VAL A 459 2.66 -27.90 8.82
C VAL A 459 1.55 -28.78 8.21
N PRO A 460 1.89 -29.81 7.43
CA PRO A 460 0.92 -30.57 6.63
C PRO A 460 0.11 -31.60 7.44
N ASP A 461 0.44 -31.74 8.73
CA ASP A 461 0.00 -32.82 9.61
C ASP A 461 -1.30 -32.48 10.35
N ASP A 462 -1.42 -31.25 10.84
CA ASP A 462 -2.53 -30.78 11.68
C ASP A 462 -3.59 -30.02 10.87
N GLY A 463 -4.83 -30.00 11.36
CA GLY A 463 -5.93 -29.23 10.80
C GLY A 463 -6.38 -28.14 11.76
N GLN A 464 -6.33 -26.87 11.32
CA GLN A 464 -6.85 -25.74 12.10
C GLN A 464 -8.29 -25.38 11.70
N ASN A 465 -9.02 -24.67 12.56
CA ASN A 465 -10.43 -24.27 12.34
C ASN A 465 -10.62 -23.06 11.39
N ASP A 466 -9.56 -22.74 10.66
CA ASP A 466 -9.45 -21.64 9.71
C ASP A 466 -8.66 -22.04 8.46
N ILE A 467 -8.39 -23.35 8.26
CA ILE A 467 -7.74 -23.89 7.08
C ILE A 467 -8.63 -24.98 6.45
N GLY A 468 -8.96 -24.80 5.19
CA GLY A 468 -9.63 -25.72 4.29
C GLY A 468 -8.90 -25.81 2.95
N PHE A 469 -9.63 -26.00 1.86
CA PHE A 469 -9.08 -26.07 0.50
C PHE A 469 -10.18 -25.95 -0.56
N ARG A 470 -9.77 -25.67 -1.81
CA ARG A 470 -10.54 -26.00 -3.02
C ARG A 470 -9.76 -26.98 -3.88
N VAL A 471 -10.41 -27.53 -4.90
CA VAL A 471 -9.81 -28.51 -5.81
C VAL A 471 -9.70 -27.96 -7.23
N VAL A 472 -8.76 -28.50 -7.99
CA VAL A 472 -8.65 -28.31 -9.44
C VAL A 472 -8.77 -29.65 -10.16
N CYS A 473 -9.12 -29.58 -11.45
CA CYS A 473 -9.13 -30.70 -12.39
C CYS A 473 -8.46 -30.25 -13.70
N SER A 474 -7.72 -31.15 -14.33
CA SER A 474 -7.00 -30.93 -15.61
C SER A 474 -7.52 -31.88 -16.69
#